data_AF-A0A6B2LBW1-F1
#
_entry.id   AF-A0A6B2LBW1-F1
#
_cell.length_a   1.000
_cell.length_b   1.000
_cell.length_c   1.000
_cell.angle_alpha   90.00
_cell.angle_beta   90.00
_cell.angle_gamma   90.00
#
_symmetry.space_group_name_H-M   'P 1'
#
loop_
_entity.id
_entity.type
_entity.pdbx_description
1 polymer ?
#
loop_
_entity_poly.entity_id
_entity_poly.type
_entity_poly.pdbx_seq_one_letter_code
_entity_poly.pdbx_strand_id
1 'polypeptide(L)'
;MCQSFDLPSDQPYHAVGFIPVVQPENIKIVHHMLLHICPYQNTPENDYNRFNVSHSQNCNSPLGNPMGGCTSLFFAWAIGGGPFYLPEEAGYLVGPTGITTVVMEVHYNNVELLSGVTDHSGIDVILTKQLRKNDAANMVLGDHLVSNQYEIPVDTFYRLETECPELCTKDWPHEIHVFGDFLHMHAFGDSIWSTVYRDNNRVPGYLNRIEYWDYGLQQTTPMDIVLKPGDRIFTICNYDTSSATAPVRFGGNSFDEMCMEFIAYYPKLR
;
A
#
# COMPACT_ATOMS: atom_id res chain seq x y z
N MET A 1 -12.86 6.84 -5.88
CA MET A 1 -13.67 5.98 -6.77
C MET A 1 -13.01 4.62 -6.82
N CYS A 2 -13.77 3.52 -6.86
CA CYS A 2 -13.18 2.19 -6.99
C CYS A 2 -13.87 1.37 -8.08
N GLN A 3 -13.08 0.51 -8.72
CA GLN A 3 -13.53 -0.41 -9.76
C GLN A 3 -12.74 -1.73 -9.67
N SER A 4 -13.45 -2.86 -9.75
CA SER A 4 -12.84 -4.18 -9.82
C SER A 4 -12.43 -4.56 -11.24
N PHE A 5 -11.36 -5.34 -11.35
CA PHE A 5 -10.87 -5.91 -12.60
C PHE A 5 -10.45 -7.36 -12.38
N ASP A 6 -10.82 -8.21 -13.32
CA ASP A 6 -10.35 -9.59 -13.37
C ASP A 6 -9.02 -9.65 -14.14
N LEU A 7 -8.06 -10.37 -13.57
CA LEU A 7 -6.80 -10.71 -14.21
C LEU A 7 -6.92 -12.06 -14.93
N PRO A 8 -6.06 -12.34 -15.93
CA PRO A 8 -6.05 -13.61 -16.62
C PRO A 8 -5.92 -14.80 -15.67
N SER A 9 -6.78 -15.79 -15.83
CA SER A 9 -6.84 -17.01 -15.00
C SER A 9 -6.75 -18.30 -15.82
N ASP A 10 -6.34 -18.22 -17.09
CA ASP A 10 -6.20 -19.37 -17.98
C ASP A 10 -4.94 -20.21 -17.70
N GLN A 11 -3.89 -19.57 -17.17
CA GLN A 11 -2.62 -20.20 -16.80
C GLN A 11 -1.86 -19.32 -15.78
N PRO A 12 -0.76 -19.81 -15.19
CA PRO A 12 0.09 -18.97 -14.35
C PRO A 12 0.82 -17.89 -15.14
N TYR A 13 0.85 -16.68 -14.60
CA TYR A 13 1.65 -15.54 -15.05
C TYR A 13 2.43 -14.95 -13.88
N HIS A 14 3.48 -14.21 -14.19
CA HIS A 14 4.09 -13.26 -13.26
C HIS A 14 3.78 -11.83 -13.70
N ALA A 15 3.21 -11.04 -12.79
CA ALA A 15 3.23 -9.59 -12.93
C ALA A 15 4.61 -9.05 -12.58
N VAL A 16 5.20 -8.28 -13.48
CA VAL A 16 6.61 -7.85 -13.43
C VAL A 16 6.81 -6.35 -13.57
N GLY A 17 5.72 -5.59 -13.68
CA GLY A 17 5.76 -4.14 -13.63
C GLY A 17 4.37 -3.50 -13.70
N PHE A 18 4.33 -2.23 -13.33
CA PHE A 18 3.14 -1.39 -13.26
C PHE A 18 3.44 -0.06 -13.95
N ILE A 19 2.64 0.29 -14.95
CA ILE A 19 2.79 1.55 -15.69
C ILE A 19 1.54 2.41 -15.41
N PRO A 20 1.68 3.56 -14.73
CA PRO A 20 0.57 4.48 -14.56
C PRO A 20 0.20 5.11 -15.91
N VAL A 21 -1.09 5.07 -16.24
CA VAL A 21 -1.65 5.68 -17.45
C VAL A 21 -2.61 6.76 -17.01
N VAL A 22 -2.18 8.02 -17.11
CA VAL A 22 -3.02 9.18 -16.77
C VAL A 22 -3.37 9.93 -18.04
N GLN A 23 -4.67 10.14 -18.27
CA GLN A 23 -5.11 10.90 -19.44
C GLN A 23 -4.63 12.36 -19.35
N PRO A 24 -4.06 12.94 -20.43
CA PRO A 24 -3.51 14.30 -20.42
C PRO A 24 -4.49 15.36 -19.89
N GLU A 25 -5.77 15.23 -20.23
CA GLU A 25 -6.86 16.10 -19.79
C GLU A 25 -7.15 16.03 -18.29
N ASN A 26 -6.80 14.92 -17.63
CA ASN A 26 -7.14 14.63 -16.24
C ASN A 26 -5.93 14.64 -15.31
N ILE A 27 -4.72 14.97 -15.80
CA ILE A 27 -3.48 15.10 -15.00
C ILE A 27 -3.68 16.03 -13.79
N LYS A 28 -4.56 17.03 -13.90
CA LYS A 28 -4.83 17.98 -12.81
C LYS A 28 -5.70 17.41 -11.69
N ILE A 29 -6.51 16.39 -11.98
CA ILE A 29 -7.48 15.85 -11.04
C ILE A 29 -7.11 14.46 -10.54
N VAL A 30 -6.44 13.63 -11.33
CA VAL A 30 -5.98 12.30 -10.89
C VAL A 30 -4.78 12.48 -9.97
N HIS A 31 -4.99 12.23 -8.68
CA HIS A 31 -3.99 12.55 -7.67
C HIS A 31 -3.16 11.33 -7.27
N HIS A 32 -3.82 10.21 -7.00
CA HIS A 32 -3.17 8.92 -6.76
C HIS A 32 -4.08 7.77 -7.18
N MET A 33 -3.46 6.61 -7.44
CA MET A 33 -4.11 5.36 -7.77
C MET A 33 -3.53 4.24 -6.91
N LEU A 34 -4.40 3.45 -6.28
CA LEU A 34 -4.03 2.28 -5.51
C LEU A 34 -4.63 1.05 -6.18
N LEU A 35 -3.85 -0.01 -6.32
CA LEU A 35 -4.31 -1.28 -6.83
C LEU A 35 -4.28 -2.30 -5.71
N HIS A 36 -5.44 -2.81 -5.30
CA HIS A 36 -5.60 -3.74 -4.18
C HIS A 36 -5.76 -5.18 -4.67
N ILE A 37 -5.19 -6.15 -3.95
CA ILE A 37 -5.36 -7.58 -4.19
C ILE A 37 -6.57 -8.07 -3.38
N CYS A 38 -7.63 -8.46 -4.05
CA CYS A 38 -8.91 -8.81 -3.40
C CYS A 38 -9.39 -10.20 -3.86
N PRO A 39 -9.07 -11.27 -3.12
CA PRO A 39 -9.47 -12.62 -3.48
C PRO A 39 -11.00 -12.79 -3.41
N TYR A 40 -11.59 -13.38 -4.45
CA TYR A 40 -13.03 -13.65 -4.54
C TYR A 40 -13.60 -14.44 -3.34
N GLN A 41 -12.79 -15.29 -2.69
CA GLN A 41 -13.23 -16.12 -1.57
C GLN A 41 -13.36 -15.35 -0.25
N ASN A 42 -12.74 -14.17 -0.14
CA ASN A 42 -12.72 -13.36 1.09
C ASN A 42 -13.59 -12.10 0.97
N THR A 43 -14.21 -11.87 -0.18
CA THR A 43 -15.21 -10.83 -0.36
C THR A 43 -16.58 -11.45 -0.08
N PRO A 44 -17.31 -11.01 0.97
CA PRO A 44 -18.75 -11.24 1.02
C PRO A 44 -19.36 -10.89 -0.36
N GLU A 45 -20.33 -11.67 -0.82
CA GLU A 45 -20.97 -11.46 -2.14
C GLU A 45 -21.47 -10.02 -2.34
N ASN A 46 -21.77 -9.32 -1.24
CA ASN A 46 -22.09 -7.90 -1.20
C ASN A 46 -20.89 -6.98 -1.48
N ASP A 47 -19.68 -7.28 -1.03
CA ASP A 47 -18.48 -6.45 -1.23
C ASP A 47 -17.90 -6.57 -2.64
N TYR A 48 -17.92 -7.76 -3.25
CA TYR A 48 -17.56 -7.90 -4.67
C TYR A 48 -18.51 -7.06 -5.54
N ASN A 49 -19.82 -7.16 -5.27
CA ASN A 49 -20.81 -6.32 -5.95
C ASN A 49 -20.66 -4.82 -5.64
N ARG A 50 -20.10 -4.42 -4.48
CA ARG A 50 -19.80 -3.00 -4.17
C ARG A 50 -18.74 -2.39 -5.10
N PHE A 51 -17.77 -3.18 -5.56
CA PHE A 51 -16.71 -2.71 -6.46
C PHE A 51 -16.97 -3.04 -7.93
N ASN A 52 -17.87 -3.99 -8.22
CA ASN A 52 -18.30 -4.34 -9.58
C ASN A 52 -19.32 -3.37 -10.19
N VAL A 53 -19.97 -2.51 -9.40
CA VAL A 53 -20.79 -1.44 -9.98
C VAL A 53 -19.80 -0.50 -10.66
N SER A 54 -19.92 -0.34 -11.98
CA SER A 54 -18.96 0.34 -12.86
C SER A 54 -18.52 1.74 -12.44
N HIS A 55 -19.15 2.33 -11.42
CA HIS A 55 -18.85 3.64 -10.87
C HIS A 55 -19.25 3.71 -9.39
N SER A 56 -18.61 2.95 -8.49
CA SER A 56 -18.76 3.22 -7.06
C SER A 56 -18.13 4.59 -6.73
N GLN A 57 -18.94 5.65 -6.83
CA GLN A 57 -18.52 7.04 -6.65
C GLN A 57 -18.01 7.29 -5.23
N ASN A 58 -18.55 6.56 -4.25
CA ASN A 58 -18.10 6.56 -2.85
C ASN A 58 -17.61 5.18 -2.46
N CYS A 59 -16.39 4.83 -2.89
CA CYS A 59 -15.71 3.72 -2.24
C CYS A 59 -15.00 4.23 -0.99
N ASN A 60 -15.29 3.60 0.14
CA ASN A 60 -14.37 3.65 1.27
C ASN A 60 -13.19 2.77 0.87
N SER A 61 -11.96 3.29 0.98
CA SER A 61 -10.76 2.54 0.62
C SER A 61 -10.77 1.17 1.31
N PRO A 62 -10.39 0.07 0.61
CA PRO A 62 -10.15 -1.21 1.24
C PRO A 62 -8.96 -1.18 2.21
N LEU A 63 -8.06 -0.19 2.06
CA LEU A 63 -6.86 -0.05 2.88
C LEU A 63 -7.24 0.18 4.35
N GLY A 64 -6.65 -0.61 5.24
CA GLY A 64 -6.94 -0.52 6.68
C GLY A 64 -8.37 -0.87 7.07
N ASN A 65 -9.16 -1.49 6.17
CA ASN A 65 -10.51 -1.96 6.46
C ASN A 65 -10.53 -3.51 6.50
N PRO A 66 -10.58 -4.13 7.69
CA PRO A 66 -10.62 -5.58 7.83
C PRO A 66 -11.84 -6.24 7.16
N MET A 67 -12.91 -5.47 6.92
CA MET A 67 -14.10 -5.94 6.20
C MET A 67 -14.08 -5.58 4.71
N GLY A 68 -13.00 -5.01 4.18
CA GLY A 68 -12.88 -4.58 2.78
C GLY A 68 -12.70 -5.74 1.78
N GLY A 69 -12.47 -6.96 2.26
CA GLY A 69 -12.28 -8.17 1.43
C GLY A 69 -10.97 -8.20 0.62
N CYS A 70 -10.13 -7.17 0.76
CA CYS A 70 -8.81 -7.09 0.15
C CYS A 70 -7.73 -7.50 1.15
N THR A 71 -6.72 -8.21 0.66
CA THR A 71 -5.69 -8.85 1.48
C THR A 71 -4.37 -8.11 1.47
N SER A 72 -4.13 -7.29 0.43
CA SER A 72 -2.88 -6.55 0.31
C SER A 72 -2.97 -5.45 -0.74
N LEU A 73 -2.02 -4.52 -0.71
CA LEU A 73 -1.82 -3.48 -1.72
C LEU A 73 -0.88 -4.01 -2.79
N PHE A 74 -1.33 -4.13 -4.04
CA PHE A 74 -0.54 -4.60 -5.17
C PHE A 74 0.49 -3.55 -5.62
N PHE A 75 0.04 -2.30 -5.76
CA PHE A 75 0.86 -1.17 -6.19
C PHE A 75 0.19 0.16 -5.82
N ALA A 76 0.99 1.17 -5.50
CA ALA A 76 0.56 2.54 -5.26
C ALA A 76 1.32 3.54 -6.11
N TRP A 77 0.59 4.46 -6.73
CA TRP A 77 1.10 5.55 -7.55
C TRP A 77 0.51 6.88 -7.07
N ALA A 78 1.32 7.93 -7.06
CA ALA A 78 0.88 9.32 -6.91
C ALA A 78 1.48 10.20 -8.00
N ILE A 79 0.96 11.43 -8.12
CA ILE A 79 1.40 12.42 -9.10
C ILE A 79 2.93 12.54 -9.16
N GLY A 80 3.48 12.51 -10.38
CA GLY A 80 4.93 12.53 -10.63
C GLY A 80 5.61 11.16 -10.57
N GLY A 81 4.92 10.12 -10.10
CA GLY A 81 5.42 8.74 -10.13
C GLY A 81 5.56 8.19 -11.55
N GLY A 82 6.63 7.45 -11.80
CA GLY A 82 6.86 6.76 -13.06
C GLY A 82 6.40 5.30 -13.05
N PRO A 83 6.73 4.54 -14.11
CA PRO A 83 6.62 3.09 -14.10
C PRO A 83 7.44 2.46 -12.97
N PHE A 84 6.93 1.37 -12.40
CA PHE A 84 7.61 0.56 -11.42
C PHE A 84 7.84 -0.85 -11.99
N TYR A 85 9.10 -1.28 -12.04
CA TYR A 85 9.48 -2.59 -12.57
C TYR A 85 10.03 -3.47 -11.45
N LEU A 86 9.62 -4.74 -11.43
CA LEU A 86 10.11 -5.71 -10.46
C LEU A 86 11.50 -6.24 -10.83
N PRO A 87 12.33 -6.64 -9.84
CA PRO A 87 13.63 -7.29 -10.07
C PRO A 87 13.50 -8.58 -10.90
N GLU A 88 14.52 -8.89 -11.70
CA GLU A 88 14.52 -10.06 -12.61
C GLU A 88 14.31 -11.40 -11.89
N GLU A 89 14.61 -11.44 -10.60
CA GLU A 89 14.50 -12.60 -9.73
C GLU A 89 13.05 -12.96 -9.36
N ALA A 90 12.10 -12.02 -9.44
CA ALA A 90 10.77 -12.20 -8.87
C ALA A 90 9.62 -11.55 -9.64
N GLY A 91 8.43 -12.15 -9.52
CA GLY A 91 7.18 -11.61 -10.03
C GLY A 91 6.00 -12.03 -9.16
N TYR A 92 4.91 -11.26 -9.16
CA TYR A 92 3.71 -11.66 -8.43
C TYR A 92 2.95 -12.72 -9.22
N LEU A 93 2.62 -13.84 -8.55
CA LEU A 93 1.86 -14.91 -9.18
C LEU A 93 0.43 -14.46 -9.48
N VAL A 94 0.09 -14.41 -10.76
CA VAL A 94 -1.24 -14.13 -11.30
C VAL A 94 -1.79 -15.39 -11.95
N GLY A 95 -3.10 -15.63 -11.83
CA GLY A 95 -3.77 -16.75 -12.48
C GLY A 95 -4.39 -17.76 -11.50
N PRO A 96 -4.62 -19.03 -11.92
CA PRO A 96 -5.47 -19.99 -11.20
C PRO A 96 -5.16 -20.20 -9.71
N THR A 97 -3.89 -20.10 -9.33
CA THR A 97 -3.40 -20.29 -7.95
C THR A 97 -2.80 -19.02 -7.35
N GLY A 98 -3.01 -17.88 -8.00
CA GLY A 98 -2.43 -16.59 -7.64
C GLY A 98 -3.49 -15.51 -7.53
N ILE A 99 -3.11 -14.29 -7.89
CA ILE A 99 -4.01 -13.14 -7.95
C ILE A 99 -4.92 -13.29 -9.17
N THR A 100 -6.22 -13.25 -8.97
CA THR A 100 -7.22 -13.30 -10.05
C THR A 100 -8.05 -12.03 -10.16
N THR A 101 -8.14 -11.25 -9.09
CA THR A 101 -9.02 -10.09 -9.02
C THR A 101 -8.31 -8.98 -8.24
N VAL A 102 -8.43 -7.77 -8.78
CA VAL A 102 -7.88 -6.56 -8.18
C VAL A 102 -8.95 -5.49 -8.11
N VAL A 103 -8.84 -4.59 -7.14
CA VAL A 103 -9.67 -3.38 -7.05
C VAL A 103 -8.77 -2.17 -7.24
N MET A 104 -9.02 -1.41 -8.28
CA MET A 104 -8.36 -0.13 -8.48
C MET A 104 -9.15 0.96 -7.76
N GLU A 105 -8.46 1.73 -6.93
CA GLU A 105 -8.94 2.92 -6.27
C GLU A 105 -8.26 4.13 -6.90
N VAL A 106 -9.06 5.13 -7.27
CA VAL A 106 -8.58 6.41 -7.81
C VAL A 106 -9.08 7.54 -6.92
N HIS A 107 -8.16 8.34 -6.42
CA HIS A 107 -8.46 9.56 -5.71
C HIS A 107 -8.36 10.75 -6.66
N TYR A 108 -9.49 11.44 -6.80
CA TYR A 108 -9.58 12.65 -7.61
C TYR A 108 -9.53 13.90 -6.72
N ASN A 109 -8.53 14.74 -6.92
CA ASN A 109 -8.44 16.06 -6.29
C ASN A 109 -9.04 17.14 -7.20
N ASN A 110 -10.37 17.25 -7.23
CA ASN A 110 -11.11 18.19 -8.10
C ASN A 110 -11.38 19.54 -7.42
N VAL A 111 -10.33 20.28 -7.07
CA VAL A 111 -10.43 21.59 -6.37
C VAL A 111 -11.21 22.62 -7.18
N GLU A 112 -11.10 22.58 -8.52
CA GLU A 112 -11.77 23.50 -9.44
C GLU A 112 -13.26 23.16 -9.67
N LEU A 113 -13.78 22.08 -9.03
CA LEU A 113 -15.16 21.62 -9.17
C LEU A 113 -15.59 21.40 -10.63
N LEU A 114 -14.67 20.86 -11.44
CA LEU A 114 -14.91 20.54 -12.83
C LEU A 114 -16.09 19.56 -12.94
N SER A 115 -16.93 19.74 -13.97
CA SER A 115 -18.12 18.93 -14.23
C SER A 115 -18.07 18.33 -15.62
N GLY A 116 -18.73 17.19 -15.82
CA GLY A 116 -18.75 16.50 -17.11
C GLY A 116 -17.40 15.89 -17.53
N VAL A 117 -16.46 15.76 -16.60
CA VAL A 117 -15.17 15.12 -16.86
C VAL A 117 -15.36 13.61 -16.92
N THR A 118 -14.80 12.99 -17.96
CA THR A 118 -14.71 11.53 -18.10
C THR A 118 -13.24 11.15 -17.97
N ASP A 119 -12.96 10.13 -17.17
CA ASP A 119 -11.62 9.62 -16.96
C ASP A 119 -11.52 8.12 -17.26
N HIS A 120 -10.45 7.77 -17.94
CA HIS A 120 -10.02 6.41 -18.29
C HIS A 120 -8.57 6.18 -17.85
N SER A 121 -8.11 6.91 -16.82
CA SER A 121 -6.80 6.68 -16.23
C SER A 121 -6.79 5.35 -15.48
N GLY A 122 -5.61 4.77 -15.35
CA GLY A 122 -5.45 3.47 -14.69
C GLY A 122 -4.00 3.02 -14.64
N ILE A 123 -3.82 1.70 -14.49
CA ILE A 123 -2.50 1.09 -14.33
C ILE A 123 -2.40 -0.10 -15.28
N ASP A 124 -1.46 -0.05 -16.21
CA ASP A 124 -1.11 -1.21 -17.04
C ASP A 124 -0.23 -2.17 -16.22
N VAL A 125 -0.72 -3.39 -16.00
CA VAL A 125 0.03 -4.46 -15.34
C VAL A 125 0.75 -5.30 -16.39
N ILE A 126 2.08 -5.34 -16.32
CA ILE A 126 2.91 -6.10 -17.26
C ILE A 126 2.97 -7.55 -16.81
N LEU A 127 2.41 -8.45 -17.62
CA LEU A 127 2.40 -9.90 -17.35
C LEU A 127 3.37 -10.65 -18.26
N THR A 128 4.02 -11.69 -17.71
CA THR A 128 4.82 -12.65 -18.47
C THR A 128 4.41 -14.08 -18.17
N LYS A 129 4.49 -14.95 -19.19
CA LYS A 129 4.34 -16.41 -19.05
C LYS A 129 5.64 -17.10 -18.63
N GLN A 130 6.79 -16.42 -18.81
CA GLN A 130 8.08 -16.90 -18.36
C GLN A 130 8.20 -16.54 -16.87
N LEU A 131 7.78 -17.46 -16.01
CA LEU A 131 7.83 -17.27 -14.56
C LEU A 131 9.28 -17.04 -14.12
N ARG A 132 9.49 -16.00 -13.31
CA ARG A 132 10.75 -15.74 -12.64
C ARG A 132 10.96 -16.74 -11.51
N LYS A 133 12.17 -16.78 -10.98
CA LYS A 133 12.59 -17.79 -10.01
C LYS A 133 11.75 -17.77 -8.73
N ASN A 134 11.37 -16.59 -8.27
CA ASN A 134 10.67 -16.42 -7.00
C ASN A 134 9.30 -15.77 -7.20
N ASP A 135 8.34 -16.18 -6.40
CA ASP A 135 7.10 -15.42 -6.24
C ASP A 135 7.36 -14.21 -5.33
N ALA A 136 6.85 -13.05 -5.72
CA ALA A 136 6.80 -11.86 -4.90
C ALA A 136 5.53 -11.81 -4.05
N ALA A 137 5.60 -11.10 -2.93
CA ALA A 137 4.46 -10.83 -2.05
C ALA A 137 4.62 -9.47 -1.38
N ASN A 138 3.54 -9.06 -0.70
CA ASN A 138 3.49 -7.82 0.06
C ASN A 138 3.28 -8.13 1.54
N MET A 139 3.86 -7.31 2.41
CA MET A 139 3.68 -7.36 3.86
C MET A 139 3.42 -5.95 4.36
N VAL A 140 2.56 -5.83 5.38
CA VAL A 140 2.27 -4.56 6.04
C VAL A 140 2.96 -4.55 7.39
N LEU A 141 3.81 -3.55 7.60
CA LEU A 141 4.39 -3.16 8.88
C LEU A 141 3.60 -1.95 9.42
N GLY A 142 3.78 -1.62 10.70
CA GLY A 142 2.96 -0.60 11.33
C GLY A 142 1.67 -1.14 11.98
N ASP A 143 0.67 -0.27 12.09
CA ASP A 143 -0.68 -0.61 12.55
C ASP A 143 -1.54 -1.11 11.38
N HIS A 144 -1.26 -2.34 10.91
CA HIS A 144 -1.91 -2.93 9.74
C HIS A 144 -3.45 -3.08 9.83
N LEU A 145 -4.01 -3.05 11.04
CA LEU A 145 -5.47 -3.17 11.27
C LEU A 145 -6.13 -1.83 11.59
N VAL A 146 -5.35 -0.74 11.66
CA VAL A 146 -5.82 0.57 12.14
C VAL A 146 -6.58 0.41 13.46
N SER A 147 -5.99 -0.41 14.33
CA SER A 147 -6.64 -0.92 15.54
C SER A 147 -6.40 -0.05 16.76
N ASN A 148 -5.53 0.97 16.63
CA ASN A 148 -5.24 1.88 17.71
C ASN A 148 -6.49 2.65 18.18
N GLN A 149 -6.91 2.38 19.41
CA GLN A 149 -8.09 3.00 20.02
C GLN A 149 -7.79 4.35 20.68
N TYR A 150 -6.53 4.77 20.72
CA TYR A 150 -6.13 6.04 21.31
C TYR A 150 -6.35 7.18 20.32
N GLU A 151 -6.84 8.31 20.82
CA GLU A 151 -6.92 9.55 20.06
C GLU A 151 -5.69 10.41 20.36
N ILE A 152 -5.10 10.99 19.32
CA ILE A 152 -4.05 11.99 19.43
C ILE A 152 -4.71 13.31 19.86
N PRO A 153 -4.27 13.95 20.96
CA PRO A 153 -4.78 15.26 21.36
C PRO A 153 -4.62 16.32 20.26
N VAL A 154 -5.37 17.41 20.38
CA VAL A 154 -5.14 18.61 19.56
C VAL A 154 -3.89 19.36 20.02
N ASP A 155 -3.30 20.15 19.13
CA ASP A 155 -2.21 21.07 19.45
C ASP A 155 -0.97 20.39 20.08
N THR A 156 -0.58 19.24 19.52
CA THR A 156 0.60 18.50 19.98
C THR A 156 1.39 17.90 18.84
N PHE A 157 2.66 17.62 19.13
CA PHE A 157 3.43 16.61 18.42
C PHE A 157 3.24 15.27 19.11
N TYR A 158 2.95 14.23 18.35
CA TYR A 158 2.74 12.88 18.88
C TYR A 158 3.59 11.87 18.11
N ARG A 159 4.21 10.95 18.84
CA ARG A 159 5.03 9.89 18.28
C ARG A 159 4.39 8.55 18.56
N LEU A 160 4.03 7.84 17.50
CA LEU A 160 3.63 6.43 17.55
C LEU A 160 4.79 5.55 17.11
N GLU A 161 5.07 4.52 17.89
CA GLU A 161 6.06 3.50 17.56
C GLU A 161 5.37 2.14 17.61
N THR A 162 5.49 1.40 16.51
CA THR A 162 4.96 0.04 16.37
C THR A 162 6.13 -0.91 16.17
N GLU A 163 5.98 -2.14 16.69
CA GLU A 163 7.02 -3.15 16.62
C GLU A 163 6.48 -4.41 15.93
N CYS A 164 7.22 -4.87 14.94
CA CYS A 164 7.26 -6.26 14.49
C CYS A 164 8.37 -6.94 15.32
N PRO A 165 8.03 -7.58 16.46
CA PRO A 165 9.04 -8.18 17.34
C PRO A 165 9.73 -9.36 16.64
N GLU A 166 10.83 -9.84 17.23
CA GLU A 166 11.59 -10.99 16.73
C GLU A 166 10.68 -12.20 16.49
N LEU A 167 9.65 -12.37 17.32
CA LEU A 167 8.66 -13.42 17.17
C LEU A 167 7.92 -13.42 15.82
N CYS A 168 7.77 -12.27 15.17
CA CYS A 168 7.12 -12.14 13.88
C CYS A 168 8.00 -12.63 12.71
N THR A 169 9.32 -12.60 12.88
CA THR A 169 10.28 -12.92 11.81
C THR A 169 11.09 -14.19 12.06
N LYS A 170 11.22 -14.63 13.32
CA LYS A 170 12.07 -15.76 13.72
C LYS A 170 11.78 -17.07 12.98
N ASP A 171 10.52 -17.29 12.62
CA ASP A 171 10.04 -18.53 12.02
C ASP A 171 10.02 -18.45 10.48
N TRP A 172 10.54 -17.36 9.91
CA TRP A 172 10.71 -17.25 8.47
C TRP A 172 11.68 -18.33 7.96
N PRO A 173 11.31 -19.09 6.91
CA PRO A 173 12.14 -20.18 6.41
C PRO A 173 13.42 -19.72 5.69
N HIS A 174 13.51 -18.44 5.34
CA HIS A 174 14.63 -17.82 4.65
C HIS A 174 14.61 -16.31 4.85
N GLU A 175 15.69 -15.63 4.47
CA GLU A 175 15.70 -14.17 4.33
C GLU A 175 14.84 -13.72 3.14
N ILE A 176 14.43 -12.46 3.14
CA ILE A 176 13.68 -11.82 2.07
C ILE A 176 14.39 -10.57 1.59
N HIS A 177 14.22 -10.27 0.31
CA HIS A 177 14.69 -9.08 -0.39
C HIS A 177 13.49 -8.16 -0.62
N VAL A 178 13.49 -7.02 0.08
CA VAL A 178 12.53 -5.95 -0.11
C VAL A 178 13.00 -5.12 -1.31
N PHE A 179 12.14 -5.03 -2.32
CA PHE A 179 12.42 -4.34 -3.59
C PHE A 179 11.50 -3.14 -3.84
N GLY A 180 10.44 -2.99 -3.07
CA GLY A 180 9.53 -1.86 -3.13
C GLY A 180 8.98 -1.54 -1.76
N ASP A 181 8.69 -0.28 -1.52
CA ASP A 181 8.16 0.20 -0.25
C ASP A 181 7.20 1.37 -0.45
N PHE A 182 6.08 1.34 0.27
CA PHE A 182 5.07 2.39 0.30
C PHE A 182 4.75 2.76 1.75
N LEU A 183 5.19 3.95 2.17
CA LEU A 183 4.87 4.56 3.46
C LEU A 183 3.51 5.26 3.40
N HIS A 184 2.70 5.13 4.45
CA HIS A 184 1.33 5.62 4.47
C HIS A 184 0.94 6.22 5.83
N MET A 185 0.47 7.47 5.78
CA MET A 185 -0.15 8.24 6.85
C MET A 185 -1.21 9.20 6.25
N HIS A 186 -1.94 9.92 7.10
CA HIS A 186 -2.94 10.89 6.65
C HIS A 186 -2.47 12.35 6.82
N ALA A 187 -3.42 13.28 6.94
CA ALA A 187 -3.20 14.72 6.83
C ALA A 187 -2.39 15.34 7.98
N PHE A 188 -2.34 14.71 9.14
CA PHE A 188 -1.58 15.16 10.31
C PHE A 188 -0.21 14.49 10.44
N GLY A 189 0.18 13.66 9.47
CA GLY A 189 1.53 13.12 9.43
C GLY A 189 2.59 14.21 9.28
N ASP A 190 3.66 14.09 10.04
CA ASP A 190 4.85 14.96 9.97
C ASP A 190 6.03 14.19 9.35
N SER A 191 6.28 12.97 9.83
CA SER A 191 7.39 12.15 9.35
C SER A 191 7.18 10.67 9.69
N ILE A 192 7.75 9.80 8.86
CA ILE A 192 7.67 8.35 9.04
C ILE A 192 8.97 7.68 8.62
N TRP A 193 9.38 6.66 9.38
CA TRP A 193 10.49 5.81 9.02
C TRP A 193 10.44 4.47 9.71
N SER A 194 11.20 3.52 9.15
CA SER A 194 11.38 2.21 9.76
C SER A 194 12.83 1.86 10.01
N THR A 195 13.08 1.15 11.11
CA THR A 195 14.42 0.69 11.49
C THR A 195 14.42 -0.80 11.77
N VAL A 196 15.52 -1.45 11.43
CA VAL A 196 15.71 -2.88 11.65
C VAL A 196 16.75 -3.08 12.75
N TYR A 197 16.48 -4.01 13.66
CA TYR A 197 17.42 -4.49 14.67
C TYR A 197 17.68 -5.97 14.46
N ARG A 198 18.95 -6.35 14.42
CA ARG A 198 19.43 -7.73 14.24
C ARG A 198 20.35 -8.07 15.40
N ASP A 199 20.07 -9.17 16.09
CA ASP A 199 20.83 -9.58 17.29
C ASP A 199 20.97 -8.44 18.32
N ASN A 200 19.89 -7.69 18.55
CA ASN A 200 19.83 -6.48 19.40
C ASN A 200 20.69 -5.28 18.94
N ASN A 201 21.31 -5.34 17.77
CA ASN A 201 22.05 -4.23 17.17
C ASN A 201 21.21 -3.56 16.09
N ARG A 202 21.16 -2.23 16.08
CA ARG A 202 20.51 -1.48 15.00
C ARG A 202 21.28 -1.70 13.70
N VAL A 203 20.59 -2.18 12.67
CA VAL A 203 21.12 -2.22 11.31
C VAL A 203 21.29 -0.77 10.81
N PRO A 204 22.46 -0.39 10.27
CA PRO A 204 22.67 0.97 9.77
C PRO A 204 21.65 1.35 8.69
N GLY A 205 21.16 2.59 8.77
CA GLY A 205 20.17 3.13 7.83
C GLY A 205 18.73 3.00 8.30
N TYR A 206 17.82 3.09 7.34
CA TYR A 206 16.38 2.94 7.50
C TYR A 206 15.89 1.94 6.45
N LEU A 207 14.76 1.29 6.71
CA LEU A 207 14.08 0.50 5.68
C LEU A 207 13.53 1.47 4.62
N ASN A 208 12.68 2.39 5.05
CA ASN A 208 12.36 3.60 4.32
C ASN A 208 12.24 4.80 5.27
N ARG A 209 12.29 6.02 4.75
CA ARG A 209 12.17 7.26 5.54
C ARG A 209 11.65 8.44 4.71
N ILE A 210 10.64 9.11 5.24
CA ILE A 210 10.16 10.42 4.81
C ILE A 210 10.30 11.39 5.99
N GLU A 211 11.17 12.38 5.84
CA GLU A 211 11.42 13.41 6.88
C GLU A 211 10.38 14.53 6.88
N TYR A 212 9.75 14.78 5.73
CA TYR A 212 8.75 15.82 5.54
C TYR A 212 7.57 15.19 4.82
N TRP A 213 6.59 14.76 5.61
CA TRP A 213 5.42 14.08 5.11
C TRP A 213 4.55 15.02 4.27
N ASP A 214 4.12 14.53 3.11
CA ASP A 214 3.09 15.16 2.30
C ASP A 214 2.01 14.12 2.08
N TYR A 215 0.86 14.33 2.73
CA TYR A 215 -0.32 13.47 2.58
C TYR A 215 -0.71 13.26 1.12
N GLY A 216 -0.42 14.23 0.25
CA GLY A 216 -0.73 14.12 -1.16
C GLY A 216 0.28 13.36 -2.01
N LEU A 217 1.49 13.09 -1.50
CA LEU A 217 2.56 12.45 -2.26
C LEU A 217 2.96 11.11 -1.64
N GLN A 218 2.17 10.08 -1.94
CA GLN A 218 2.38 8.73 -1.44
C GLN A 218 2.50 7.76 -2.61
N GLN A 219 3.69 7.19 -2.82
CA GLN A 219 3.96 6.31 -3.96
C GLN A 219 4.90 5.17 -3.56
N THR A 220 4.85 4.09 -4.33
CA THR A 220 5.81 2.99 -4.18
C THR A 220 7.20 3.47 -4.60
N THR A 221 8.18 3.24 -3.73
CA THR A 221 9.58 3.59 -3.93
C THR A 221 10.43 2.33 -4.09
N PRO A 222 11.37 2.27 -5.04
CA PRO A 222 12.27 1.12 -5.18
C PRO A 222 13.19 0.96 -3.96
N MET A 223 13.39 -0.29 -3.56
CA MET A 223 14.27 -0.66 -2.43
C MET A 223 15.27 -1.74 -2.83
N ASP A 224 16.30 -1.89 -2.01
CA ASP A 224 17.24 -3.02 -2.07
C ASP A 224 17.72 -3.32 -0.64
N ILE A 225 16.85 -3.99 0.13
CA ILE A 225 17.08 -4.26 1.55
C ILE A 225 16.80 -5.73 1.86
N VAL A 226 17.67 -6.33 2.68
CA VAL A 226 17.53 -7.72 3.12
C VAL A 226 17.08 -7.80 4.57
N LEU A 227 15.91 -8.40 4.79
CA LEU A 227 15.40 -8.76 6.10
C LEU A 227 15.61 -10.24 6.37
N LYS A 228 16.02 -10.58 7.58
CA LYS A 228 16.41 -11.94 7.98
C LYS A 228 15.49 -12.49 9.06
N PRO A 229 15.39 -13.82 9.17
CA PRO A 229 14.73 -14.44 10.32
C PRO A 229 15.35 -13.94 11.63
N GLY A 230 14.52 -13.51 12.56
CA GLY A 230 14.93 -12.98 13.86
C GLY A 230 15.13 -11.46 13.91
N ASP A 231 14.99 -10.75 12.79
CA ASP A 231 15.00 -9.29 12.79
C ASP A 231 13.80 -8.72 13.55
N ARG A 232 14.02 -7.63 14.28
CA ARG A 232 12.97 -6.77 14.86
C ARG A 232 12.83 -5.54 13.99
N ILE A 233 11.62 -5.15 13.66
CA ILE A 233 11.36 -3.99 12.80
C ILE A 233 10.47 -3.01 13.56
N PHE A 234 10.91 -1.76 13.63
CA PHE A 234 10.13 -0.68 14.22
C PHE A 234 9.69 0.27 13.13
N THR A 235 8.39 0.52 13.04
CA THR A 235 7.81 1.57 12.19
C THR A 235 7.37 2.71 13.10
N ILE A 236 7.90 3.91 12.80
CA ILE A 236 7.75 5.10 13.62
C ILE A 236 7.05 6.17 12.81
N CYS A 237 5.95 6.68 13.35
CA CYS A 237 5.13 7.72 12.76
C CYS A 237 5.06 8.91 13.73
N ASN A 238 5.42 10.10 13.28
CA ASN A 238 5.25 11.33 14.04
C ASN A 238 4.15 12.17 13.40
N TYR A 239 3.32 12.77 14.24
CA TYR A 239 2.17 13.56 13.84
C TYR A 239 2.29 14.96 14.40
N ASP A 240 1.81 15.95 13.63
CA ASP A 240 1.61 17.33 14.04
C ASP A 240 0.11 17.66 13.99
N THR A 241 -0.53 17.70 15.16
CA THR A 241 -1.95 18.04 15.31
C THR A 241 -2.17 19.51 15.69
N SER A 242 -1.19 20.39 15.47
CA SER A 242 -1.33 21.85 15.69
C SER A 242 -2.47 22.49 14.89
N SER A 243 -2.80 21.91 13.73
CA SER A 243 -3.91 22.35 12.89
C SER A 243 -5.24 21.63 13.19
N ALA A 244 -5.25 20.63 14.07
CA ALA A 244 -6.43 19.85 14.39
C ALA A 244 -7.42 20.64 15.26
N THR A 245 -8.72 20.55 14.93
CA THR A 245 -9.80 21.23 15.68
C THR A 245 -10.48 20.33 16.73
N ALA A 246 -10.20 19.02 16.68
CA ALA A 246 -10.68 18.01 17.60
C ALA A 246 -9.63 16.88 17.72
N PRO A 247 -9.67 16.05 18.79
CA PRO A 247 -8.79 14.90 18.89
C PRO A 247 -8.83 14.02 17.64
N VAL A 248 -7.66 13.59 17.18
CA VAL A 248 -7.49 12.83 15.94
C VAL A 248 -7.47 11.35 16.29
N ARG A 249 -8.46 10.61 15.79
CA ARG A 249 -8.54 9.15 15.95
C ARG A 249 -7.80 8.42 14.83
N PHE A 250 -7.49 7.15 15.03
CA PHE A 250 -7.01 6.29 13.94
C PHE A 250 -8.19 5.73 13.15
N GLY A 251 -8.09 5.74 11.82
CA GLY A 251 -9.20 5.37 10.94
C GLY A 251 -8.96 5.67 9.46
N GLY A 252 -9.94 5.35 8.63
CA GLY A 252 -9.85 5.45 7.17
C GLY A 252 -10.19 6.81 6.55
N ASN A 253 -10.66 7.79 7.33
CA ASN A 253 -10.96 9.11 6.76
C ASN A 253 -9.69 9.95 6.64
N SER A 254 -9.68 10.91 5.71
CA SER A 254 -8.52 11.79 5.44
C SER A 254 -8.02 12.58 6.66
N PHE A 255 -8.88 12.81 7.66
CA PHE A 255 -8.55 13.52 8.90
C PHE A 255 -8.58 12.59 10.14
N ASP A 256 -8.81 11.29 9.93
CA ASP A 256 -8.34 10.27 10.88
C ASP A 256 -6.84 10.01 10.57
N GLU A 257 -6.14 9.22 11.37
CA GLU A 257 -4.74 8.87 11.10
C GLU A 257 -4.46 7.37 10.91
N MET A 258 -3.34 7.09 10.24
CA MET A 258 -2.77 5.76 10.08
C MET A 258 -1.24 5.78 10.30
N CYS A 259 -0.67 4.61 10.56
CA CYS A 259 0.77 4.39 10.59
C CYS A 259 1.07 3.06 9.90
N MET A 260 1.35 3.09 8.60
CA MET A 260 1.52 1.86 7.81
C MET A 260 2.73 1.97 6.88
N GLU A 261 3.38 0.84 6.66
CA GLU A 261 4.45 0.69 5.67
C GLU A 261 4.20 -0.63 4.93
N PHE A 262 4.07 -0.56 3.62
CA PHE A 262 3.80 -1.71 2.76
C PHE A 262 5.08 -2.06 2.03
N ILE A 263 5.66 -3.21 2.37
CA ILE A 263 6.88 -3.72 1.73
C ILE A 263 6.52 -4.76 0.67
N ALA A 264 7.11 -4.62 -0.51
CA ALA A 264 7.10 -5.58 -1.60
C ALA A 264 8.39 -6.38 -1.57
N TYR A 265 8.30 -7.71 -1.49
CA TYR A 265 9.45 -8.57 -1.24
C TYR A 265 9.42 -9.91 -1.98
N TYR A 266 10.58 -10.57 -2.06
CA TYR A 266 10.73 -11.96 -2.48
C TYR A 266 11.83 -12.68 -1.68
N PRO A 267 11.85 -14.02 -1.62
CA PRO A 267 10.77 -14.93 -2.00
C PRO A 267 9.57 -14.78 -1.06
N LYS A 268 8.36 -15.02 -1.57
CA LYS A 268 7.12 -15.01 -0.79
C LYS A 268 7.21 -15.93 0.43
N LEU A 269 6.89 -15.40 1.61
CA LEU A 269 6.80 -16.14 2.86
C LEU A 269 5.41 -16.79 2.95
N ARG A 270 5.27 -18.00 2.39
CA ARG A 270 4.06 -18.87 2.38
C ARG A 270 2.72 -18.19 2.04
#